data_AF-A0A933UFN4-F1
#
_entry.id   AF-A0A933UFN4-F1
#
_cell.length_a   1.000
_cell.length_b   1.000
_cell.length_c   1.000
_cell.angle_alpha   90.00
_cell.angle_beta   90.00
_cell.angle_gamma   90.00
#
_symmetry.space_group_name_H-M   'P 1'
#
loop_
_entity.id
_entity.type
_entity.pdbx_description
1 polymer ?
#
loop_
_entity_poly.entity_id
_entity_poly.type
_entity_poly.pdbx_seq_one_letter_code
_entity_poly.pdbx_strand_id
1 'polypeptide(L)'
;MIAILTGLVAGLGHVFSGPDHLAAVAPLAVESRKKAWAAGLRWGLGHTSGVLIVGVLFVFLKDLLPTELISSWSERLVGVVLIGIGLWGFRTALKKRIHVHEHSHGGPEHAHVHVHDSTTAHKPAEPRRHVHTHTAFAVGTLHGLAGSSHLLGVLPALTFATRQESFSYLGAFGVGNILAMIAFAGAIGLISRGFADRGVRGYQYLMYACSVAAMGVGVYWLVAPYFVPAASHAG
;
A
#
# COMPACT_ATOMS: atom_id res chain seq x y z
N MET A 1 -12.59 -27.39 -3.88
CA MET A 1 -13.53 -26.26 -3.70
C MET A 1 -13.29 -25.52 -2.38
N ILE A 2 -13.21 -26.22 -1.24
CA ILE A 2 -12.97 -25.60 0.07
C ILE A 2 -11.67 -24.80 0.11
N ALA A 3 -10.57 -25.33 -0.42
CA ALA A 3 -9.27 -24.62 -0.48
C ALA A 3 -9.32 -23.28 -1.23
N ILE A 4 -10.07 -23.22 -2.34
CA ILE A 4 -10.21 -21.98 -3.14
C ILE A 4 -11.05 -20.95 -2.38
N LEU A 5 -12.18 -21.37 -1.80
CA LEU A 5 -13.05 -20.46 -1.05
C LEU A 5 -12.34 -19.90 0.18
N THR A 6 -11.69 -20.78 0.96
CA THR A 6 -10.92 -20.39 2.15
C THR A 6 -9.74 -19.50 1.78
N GLY A 7 -9.04 -19.79 0.68
CA GLY A 7 -7.97 -18.94 0.15
C GLY A 7 -8.51 -17.55 -0.18
N LEU A 8 -9.59 -17.46 -0.95
CA LEU A 8 -10.19 -16.18 -1.33
C LEU A 8 -10.60 -15.34 -0.11
N VAL A 9 -11.29 -15.96 0.85
CA VAL A 9 -11.74 -15.28 2.08
C VAL A 9 -10.55 -14.86 2.94
N ALA A 10 -9.55 -15.73 3.10
CA ALA A 10 -8.33 -15.40 3.83
C ALA A 10 -7.56 -14.26 3.16
N GLY A 11 -7.48 -14.24 1.82
CA GLY A 11 -6.83 -13.18 1.06
C GLY A 11 -7.54 -11.84 1.20
N LEU A 12 -8.88 -11.83 1.20
CA LEU A 12 -9.67 -10.64 1.51
C LEU A 12 -9.44 -10.18 2.95
N GLY A 13 -9.54 -11.11 3.92
CA GLY A 13 -9.38 -10.83 5.35
C GLY A 13 -7.99 -10.29 5.69
N HIS A 14 -6.94 -10.84 5.07
CA HIS A 14 -5.54 -10.44 5.23
C HIS A 14 -5.33 -8.93 5.04
N VAL A 15 -5.96 -8.35 4.00
CA VAL A 15 -5.84 -6.93 3.69
C VAL A 15 -6.46 -6.05 4.76
N PHE A 16 -7.52 -6.52 5.41
CA PHE A 16 -8.23 -5.77 6.44
C PHE A 16 -7.73 -6.07 7.86
N SER A 17 -7.01 -7.18 8.07
CA SER A 17 -6.42 -7.53 9.37
C SER A 17 -5.12 -6.79 9.65
N GLY A 18 -4.38 -6.37 8.61
CA GLY A 18 -3.13 -5.62 8.73
C GLY A 18 -3.28 -4.14 8.34
N PRO A 19 -2.99 -3.18 9.24
CA PRO A 19 -3.13 -1.75 8.91
C PRO A 19 -2.03 -1.20 8.00
N ASP A 20 -0.90 -1.89 7.91
CA ASP A 20 0.31 -1.53 7.16
C ASP A 20 0.10 -1.40 5.66
N HIS A 21 -0.49 -2.41 5.02
CA HIS A 21 -0.74 -2.38 3.57
C HIS A 21 -1.70 -1.25 3.20
N LEU A 22 -2.77 -1.10 3.99
CA LEU A 22 -3.77 -0.05 3.81
C LEU A 22 -3.13 1.34 3.98
N ALA A 23 -2.28 1.49 5.00
CA ALA A 23 -1.57 2.72 5.28
C ALA A 23 -0.54 3.07 4.20
N ALA A 24 0.09 2.08 3.56
CA ALA A 24 0.97 2.30 2.42
C ALA A 24 0.21 2.72 1.14
N VAL A 25 -0.92 2.05 0.85
CA VAL A 25 -1.69 2.28 -0.38
C VAL A 25 -2.52 3.57 -0.31
N ALA A 26 -2.98 3.98 0.87
CA ALA A 26 -3.89 5.12 1.00
C ALA A 26 -3.31 6.44 0.43
N PRO A 27 -2.08 6.89 0.79
CA PRO A 27 -1.48 8.09 0.18
C PRO A 27 -1.30 7.97 -1.34
N LEU A 28 -0.94 6.79 -1.84
CA LEU A 28 -0.78 6.52 -3.28
C LEU A 28 -2.12 6.61 -4.03
N ALA A 29 -3.19 6.10 -3.42
CA ALA A 29 -4.55 6.17 -3.96
C ALA A 29 -5.08 7.61 -3.97
N VAL A 30 -4.79 8.40 -2.92
CA VAL A 30 -5.15 9.82 -2.86
C VAL A 30 -4.46 10.61 -3.97
N GLU A 31 -3.17 10.38 -4.23
CA GLU A 31 -2.43 11.07 -5.29
C GLU A 31 -2.91 10.68 -6.69
N SER A 32 -3.12 9.39 -6.92
CA SER A 32 -3.50 8.87 -8.23
C SER A 32 -4.99 8.99 -8.54
N ARG A 33 -5.83 9.43 -7.59
CA ARG A 33 -7.27 9.81 -7.63
C ARG A 33 -8.12 9.25 -8.78
N LYS A 34 -7.84 9.64 -10.03
CA LYS A 34 -8.53 9.14 -11.23
C LYS A 34 -8.23 7.66 -11.53
N LYS A 35 -7.02 7.20 -11.21
CA LYS A 35 -6.51 5.84 -11.43
C LYS A 35 -6.09 5.17 -10.10
N ALA A 36 -6.78 5.49 -9.00
CA ALA A 36 -6.49 4.92 -7.69
C ALA A 36 -6.59 3.39 -7.66
N TRP A 37 -7.59 2.83 -8.36
CA TRP A 37 -7.72 1.38 -8.56
C TRP A 37 -6.46 0.76 -9.21
N ALA A 38 -5.79 1.47 -10.11
CA ALA A 38 -4.59 0.98 -10.78
C ALA A 38 -3.36 1.06 -9.86
N ALA A 39 -3.32 2.02 -8.93
CA ALA A 39 -2.33 2.03 -7.87
C ALA A 39 -2.54 0.83 -6.92
N GLY A 40 -3.79 0.57 -6.52
CA GLY A 40 -4.16 -0.62 -5.74
C GLY A 40 -3.83 -1.94 -6.44
N LEU A 41 -4.13 -2.05 -7.74
CA LEU A 41 -3.79 -3.24 -8.54
C LEU A 41 -2.27 -3.49 -8.58
N ARG A 42 -1.46 -2.45 -8.86
CA ARG A 42 0.00 -2.61 -8.97
C ARG A 42 0.63 -2.95 -7.63
N TRP A 43 0.21 -2.26 -6.57
CA TRP A 43 0.64 -2.59 -5.21
C TRP A 43 0.21 -4.01 -4.85
N GLY A 44 -1.05 -4.36 -5.07
CA GLY A 44 -1.61 -5.69 -4.79
C GLY A 44 -0.89 -6.80 -5.54
N LEU A 45 -0.57 -6.60 -6.82
CA LEU A 45 0.23 -7.56 -7.59
C LEU A 45 1.64 -7.73 -7.03
N GLY A 46 2.29 -6.61 -6.66
CA GLY A 46 3.63 -6.66 -6.07
C GLY A 46 3.61 -7.35 -4.71
N HIS A 47 2.70 -6.95 -3.84
CA HIS A 47 2.53 -7.52 -2.51
C HIS A 47 2.21 -9.02 -2.56
N THR A 48 1.21 -9.39 -3.36
CA THR A 48 0.85 -10.79 -3.56
C THR A 48 2.01 -11.58 -4.13
N SER A 49 2.81 -11.05 -5.06
CA SER A 49 3.97 -11.79 -5.58
C SER A 49 5.00 -12.07 -4.49
N GLY A 50 5.31 -11.09 -3.62
CA GLY A 50 6.19 -11.28 -2.48
C GLY A 50 5.66 -12.34 -1.51
N VAL A 51 4.38 -12.24 -1.12
CA VAL A 51 3.74 -13.21 -0.20
C VAL A 51 3.69 -14.61 -0.80
N LEU A 52 3.40 -14.74 -2.09
CA LEU A 52 3.37 -16.04 -2.77
C LEU A 52 4.76 -16.66 -2.87
N ILE A 53 5.80 -15.88 -3.15
CA ILE A 53 7.19 -16.38 -3.15
C ILE A 53 7.50 -17.00 -1.78
N VAL A 54 7.21 -16.27 -0.70
CA VAL A 54 7.44 -16.76 0.66
C VAL A 54 6.56 -17.97 0.96
N GLY A 55 5.26 -17.94 0.65
CA GLY A 55 4.33 -19.05 0.88
C GLY A 55 4.75 -20.32 0.15
N VAL A 56 5.19 -20.22 -1.10
CA VAL A 56 5.72 -21.36 -1.86
C VAL A 56 7.01 -21.87 -1.23
N LEU A 57 7.93 -20.99 -0.82
CA LEU A 57 9.15 -21.41 -0.11
C LEU A 57 8.80 -22.18 1.18
N PHE A 58 7.83 -21.72 1.96
CA PHE A 58 7.36 -22.42 3.17
C PHE A 58 6.78 -23.81 2.89
N VAL A 59 6.06 -23.98 1.78
CA VAL A 59 5.56 -25.31 1.37
C VAL A 59 6.70 -26.30 1.10
N PHE A 60 7.88 -25.82 0.65
CA PHE A 60 9.03 -26.67 0.34
C PHE A 60 10.08 -26.77 1.47
N LEU A 61 10.29 -25.71 2.26
CA LEU A 61 11.37 -25.54 3.24
C LEU A 61 10.84 -25.48 4.69
N LYS A 62 9.71 -26.14 4.98
CA LYS A 62 9.00 -26.06 6.27
C LYS A 62 9.84 -26.29 7.53
N ASP A 63 10.96 -27.01 7.43
CA ASP A 63 11.80 -27.41 8.57
C ASP A 63 13.13 -26.61 8.67
N LEU A 64 13.37 -25.64 7.78
CA LEU A 64 14.69 -24.96 7.61
C LEU A 64 14.68 -23.46 7.91
N LEU A 65 13.53 -22.84 8.20
CA LEU A 65 13.43 -21.39 8.34
C LEU A 65 13.31 -20.95 9.81
N PRO A 66 14.32 -20.24 10.38
CA PRO A 66 14.18 -19.58 11.67
C PRO A 66 13.25 -18.36 11.52
N THR A 67 11.98 -18.55 11.84
CA THR A 67 10.88 -17.58 11.61
C THR A 67 11.05 -16.29 12.42
N GLU A 68 11.65 -16.35 13.60
CA GLU A 68 11.75 -15.22 14.54
C GLU A 68 12.74 -14.12 14.09
N LEU A 69 13.92 -14.51 13.58
CA LEU A 69 14.95 -13.54 13.16
C LEU A 69 14.56 -12.83 11.86
N ILE A 70 13.95 -13.56 10.93
CA ILE A 70 13.46 -12.99 9.66
C ILE A 70 12.26 -12.06 9.92
N SER A 71 11.40 -12.42 10.88
CA SER A 71 10.24 -11.63 11.31
C SER A 71 10.61 -10.23 11.78
N SER A 72 11.47 -10.09 12.80
CA SER A 72 11.68 -8.77 13.44
C SER A 72 12.40 -7.75 12.54
N TRP A 73 13.32 -8.20 11.70
CA TRP A 73 14.00 -7.32 10.74
C TRP A 73 13.06 -6.89 9.61
N SER A 74 12.15 -7.77 9.19
CA SER A 74 11.15 -7.49 8.17
C SER A 74 10.15 -6.44 8.62
N GLU A 75 9.61 -6.57 9.85
CA GLU A 75 8.68 -5.59 10.44
C GLU A 75 9.31 -4.19 10.54
N ARG A 76 10.59 -4.12 10.94
CA ARG A 76 11.33 -2.85 11.00
C ARG A 76 11.50 -2.22 9.63
N LEU A 77 11.85 -3.01 8.60
CA LEU A 77 11.97 -2.53 7.22
C LEU A 77 10.64 -1.96 6.72
N VAL A 78 9.52 -2.66 6.98
CA VAL A 78 8.18 -2.16 6.68
C VAL A 78 7.92 -0.82 7.37
N GLY A 79 8.28 -0.71 8.65
CA GLY A 79 8.17 0.54 9.42
C GLY A 79 8.89 1.71 8.75
N VAL A 80 10.14 1.51 8.32
CA VAL A 80 10.92 2.53 7.59
C VAL A 80 10.24 2.91 6.27
N VAL A 81 9.77 1.94 5.49
CA VAL A 81 9.09 2.18 4.22
C VAL A 81 7.82 3.02 4.41
N LEU A 82 7.01 2.69 5.42
CA LEU A 82 5.78 3.41 5.75
C LEU A 82 6.04 4.86 6.16
N ILE A 83 7.07 5.10 6.97
CA ILE A 83 7.52 6.45 7.31
C ILE A 83 7.95 7.20 6.05
N GLY A 84 8.70 6.55 5.15
CA GLY A 84 9.11 7.12 3.87
C GLY A 84 7.92 7.55 2.99
N ILE A 85 6.93 6.67 2.82
CA ILE A 85 5.69 6.95 2.07
C ILE A 85 4.91 8.10 2.73
N GLY A 86 4.79 8.09 4.06
CA GLY A 86 4.11 9.13 4.82
C GLY A 86 4.79 10.49 4.69
N LEU A 87 6.13 10.56 4.82
CA LEU A 87 6.89 11.80 4.63
C LEU A 87 6.75 12.35 3.19
N TRP A 88 6.75 11.46 2.19
CA TRP A 88 6.49 11.84 0.80
C TRP A 88 5.08 12.40 0.61
N GLY A 89 4.05 11.73 1.15
CA GLY A 89 2.66 12.18 1.07
C GLY A 89 2.45 13.52 1.80
N PHE A 90 3.07 13.68 2.96
CA PHE A 90 3.05 14.92 3.74
C PHE A 90 3.67 16.09 2.97
N ARG A 91 4.85 15.89 2.37
CA ARG A 91 5.50 16.90 1.51
C ARG A 91 4.66 17.23 0.28
N THR A 92 3.97 16.23 -0.30
CA THR A 92 3.09 16.41 -1.45
C THR A 92 1.87 17.27 -1.09
N ALA A 93 1.30 17.07 0.10
CA ALA A 93 0.22 17.90 0.62
C ALA A 93 0.65 19.36 0.87
N LEU A 94 1.90 19.58 1.32
CA LEU A 94 2.47 20.93 1.51
C LEU A 94 2.72 21.67 0.18
N LYS A 95 3.34 21.01 -0.81
CA LYS A 95 3.73 21.65 -2.08
C LYS A 95 2.55 22.16 -2.90
N LYS A 96 1.39 21.50 -2.85
CA LYS A 96 0.18 21.95 -3.56
C LYS A 96 -0.45 23.22 -2.94
N ARG A 97 0.12 23.81 -1.89
CA ARG A 97 -0.23 25.17 -1.42
C ARG A 97 0.36 26.30 -2.30
N ILE A 98 1.33 26.03 -3.17
CA ILE A 98 2.10 27.08 -3.86
C ILE A 98 1.51 27.50 -5.22
N HIS A 99 0.48 26.80 -5.73
CA HIS A 99 -0.22 27.20 -6.96
C HIS A 99 -1.62 27.72 -6.65
N VAL A 100 -1.69 28.95 -6.16
CA VAL A 100 -2.88 29.80 -6.27
C VAL A 100 -2.48 30.93 -7.22
N HIS A 101 -3.09 30.98 -8.40
CA HIS A 101 -3.12 32.22 -9.19
C HIS A 101 -4.45 32.89 -8.91
N GLU A 102 -4.37 34.07 -8.32
CA GLU A 102 -5.47 34.99 -8.16
C GLU A 102 -5.53 35.81 -9.46
N HIS A 103 -6.55 35.55 -10.29
CA HIS A 103 -6.81 36.40 -11.45
C HIS A 103 -7.96 37.35 -11.08
N SER A 104 -7.64 38.64 -10.95
CA SER A 104 -8.63 39.71 -11.01
C SER A 104 -8.89 40.02 -12.48
N HIS A 105 -10.10 39.70 -12.97
CA HIS A 105 -10.63 40.27 -14.19
C HIS A 105 -11.93 40.99 -13.85
N GLY A 106 -12.03 42.28 -14.16
CA GLY A 106 -13.18 43.12 -13.82
C GLY A 106 -14.48 42.71 -14.52
N GLY A 107 -15.22 41.78 -13.92
CA GLY A 107 -16.53 41.27 -14.33
C GLY A 107 -17.01 40.13 -13.41
N PRO A 108 -18.30 39.73 -13.42
CA PRO A 108 -18.93 39.00 -12.31
C PRO A 108 -18.17 37.73 -11.91
N GLU A 109 -17.92 37.63 -10.61
CA GLU A 109 -17.01 36.66 -9.99
C GLU A 109 -17.48 35.21 -10.20
N HIS A 110 -16.72 34.46 -11.00
CA HIS A 110 -16.86 33.02 -11.11
C HIS A 110 -15.49 32.35 -10.93
N ALA A 111 -15.36 31.50 -9.91
CA ALA A 111 -14.16 30.73 -9.65
C ALA A 111 -14.18 29.44 -10.50
N HIS A 112 -13.34 29.37 -11.53
CA HIS A 112 -13.07 28.14 -12.26
C HIS A 112 -11.72 27.56 -11.82
N VAL A 113 -11.70 26.31 -11.33
CA VAL A 113 -10.46 25.57 -11.06
C VAL A 113 -9.98 24.96 -12.37
N HIS A 114 -9.11 25.68 -13.08
CA HIS A 114 -8.36 25.10 -14.21
C HIS A 114 -7.04 24.50 -13.71
N VAL A 115 -6.85 23.20 -13.93
CA VAL A 115 -5.53 22.55 -13.79
C VAL A 115 -4.83 22.69 -15.15
N HIS A 116 -4.06 23.75 -15.33
CA HIS A 116 -3.10 23.85 -16.43
C HIS A 116 -1.72 23.38 -15.95
N ASP A 117 -1.17 22.41 -16.68
CA ASP A 117 0.25 22.05 -16.65
C ASP A 117 0.97 23.20 -17.37
N SER A 118 1.79 23.97 -16.66
CA SER A 118 2.42 25.18 -17.18
C SER A 118 3.57 24.83 -18.13
N THR A 119 3.31 24.63 -19.43
CA THR A 119 4.35 24.77 -20.46
C THR A 119 3.76 25.02 -21.85
N THR A 120 3.71 26.29 -22.26
CA THR A 120 3.92 26.67 -23.67
C THR A 120 4.86 27.87 -23.72
N ALA A 121 6.16 27.59 -23.70
CA ALA A 121 7.20 28.34 -24.42
C ALA A 121 8.56 27.62 -24.28
N HIS A 122 8.97 26.92 -25.34
CA HIS A 122 10.34 26.56 -25.72
C HIS A 122 11.34 26.11 -24.63
N LYS A 123 11.24 24.83 -24.21
CA LYS A 123 12.42 24.00 -23.86
C LYS A 123 12.17 22.57 -24.37
N PRO A 124 13.17 21.87 -24.94
CA PRO A 124 12.98 20.48 -25.34
C PRO A 124 12.58 19.69 -24.10
N ALA A 125 11.46 18.97 -24.22
CA ALA A 125 10.81 18.27 -23.13
C ALA A 125 11.80 17.30 -22.47
N GLU A 126 12.29 17.66 -21.29
CA GLU A 126 12.87 16.68 -20.40
C GLU A 126 11.83 15.59 -20.12
N PRO A 127 12.23 14.31 -20.09
CA PRO A 127 11.29 13.21 -20.00
C PRO A 127 10.52 13.32 -18.69
N ARG A 128 9.20 13.48 -18.81
CA ARG A 128 8.23 13.35 -17.71
C ARG A 128 8.63 12.15 -16.86
N ARG A 129 9.08 12.38 -15.63
CA ARG A 129 9.51 11.34 -14.69
C ARG A 129 8.35 10.36 -14.45
N HIS A 130 8.31 9.25 -15.18
CA HIS A 130 7.38 8.13 -15.03
C HIS A 130 7.68 7.27 -13.77
N VAL A 131 8.02 7.91 -12.65
CA VAL A 131 8.65 7.28 -11.48
C VAL A 131 7.65 6.53 -10.58
N HIS A 132 6.34 6.58 -10.85
CA HIS A 132 5.35 6.04 -9.92
C HIS A 132 4.72 4.70 -10.33
N THR A 133 4.92 4.23 -11.56
CA THR A 133 4.27 2.99 -12.04
C THR A 133 4.94 1.73 -11.49
N HIS A 134 6.27 1.63 -11.61
CA HIS A 134 7.02 0.45 -11.15
C HIS A 134 7.29 0.49 -9.63
N THR A 135 7.33 1.68 -9.04
CA THR A 135 7.61 1.86 -7.61
C THR A 135 6.51 1.23 -6.74
N ALA A 136 5.23 1.35 -7.10
CA ALA A 136 4.15 0.72 -6.33
C ALA A 136 4.25 -0.81 -6.33
N PHE A 137 4.59 -1.41 -7.47
CA PHE A 137 4.82 -2.85 -7.56
C PHE A 137 6.06 -3.27 -6.78
N ALA A 138 7.19 -2.57 -6.98
CA ALA A 138 8.45 -2.91 -6.32
C ALA A 138 8.36 -2.79 -4.79
N VAL A 139 7.79 -1.69 -4.29
CA VAL A 139 7.57 -1.50 -2.85
C VAL A 139 6.55 -2.51 -2.33
N GLY A 140 5.49 -2.81 -3.09
CA GLY A 140 4.56 -3.88 -2.78
C GLY A 140 5.27 -5.22 -2.64
N THR A 141 6.12 -5.61 -3.58
CA THR A 141 6.90 -6.87 -3.52
C THR A 141 7.84 -6.89 -2.33
N LEU A 142 8.58 -5.81 -2.09
CA LEU A 142 9.43 -5.72 -0.90
C LEU A 142 8.63 -5.87 0.38
N HIS A 143 7.44 -5.27 0.46
CA HIS A 143 6.55 -5.38 1.60
C HIS A 143 5.95 -6.79 1.75
N GLY A 144 5.57 -7.45 0.66
CA GLY A 144 5.09 -8.83 0.69
C GLY A 144 6.16 -9.85 1.10
N LEU A 145 7.42 -9.57 0.76
CA LEU A 145 8.58 -10.33 1.24
C LEU A 145 8.91 -9.99 2.72
N ALA A 146 8.69 -8.74 3.12
CA ALA A 146 8.97 -8.23 4.45
C ALA A 146 7.71 -8.29 5.33
N GLY A 147 7.44 -9.43 5.97
CA GLY A 147 6.47 -9.43 7.07
C GLY A 147 6.09 -10.81 7.56
N SER A 148 6.21 -10.99 8.87
CA SER A 148 5.72 -12.14 9.64
C SER A 148 4.20 -12.19 9.73
N SER A 149 3.55 -11.02 9.85
CA SER A 149 2.09 -10.88 9.86
C SER A 149 1.45 -11.47 8.60
N HIS A 150 2.14 -11.37 7.45
CA HIS A 150 1.69 -11.94 6.19
C HIS A 150 1.81 -13.45 6.11
N LEU A 151 2.75 -14.03 6.87
CA LEU A 151 2.92 -15.47 6.96
C LEU A 151 1.65 -16.12 7.51
N LEU A 152 0.98 -15.48 8.47
CA LEU A 152 -0.27 -15.98 9.06
C LEU A 152 -1.35 -16.23 8.02
N GLY A 153 -1.42 -15.40 6.98
CA GLY A 153 -2.34 -15.56 5.86
C GLY A 153 -2.02 -16.74 4.94
N VAL A 154 -0.77 -17.19 4.87
CA VAL A 154 -0.34 -18.33 4.03
C VAL A 154 -0.18 -19.64 4.81
N LEU A 155 -0.09 -19.61 6.15
CA LEU A 155 0.02 -20.81 6.99
C LEU A 155 -1.04 -21.88 6.72
N PRO A 156 -2.33 -21.56 6.46
CA PRO A 156 -3.32 -22.59 6.15
C PRO A 156 -2.95 -23.44 4.92
N ALA A 157 -2.15 -22.90 3.99
CA ALA A 157 -1.64 -23.66 2.85
C ALA A 157 -0.85 -24.91 3.27
N LEU A 158 -0.19 -24.88 4.43
CA LEU A 158 0.61 -25.99 4.97
C LEU A 158 -0.24 -27.09 5.61
N THR A 159 -1.52 -26.80 5.88
CA THR A 159 -2.44 -27.74 6.56
C THR A 159 -3.20 -28.66 5.61
N PHE A 160 -3.20 -28.36 4.31
CA PHE A 160 -3.88 -29.17 3.31
C PHE A 160 -3.13 -30.49 3.05
N ALA A 161 -3.89 -31.56 2.81
CA ALA A 161 -3.36 -32.90 2.61
C ALA A 161 -2.61 -33.04 1.27
N THR A 162 -2.97 -32.24 0.27
CA THR A 162 -2.39 -32.32 -1.07
C THR A 162 -1.74 -31.01 -1.49
N ARG A 163 -0.61 -31.10 -2.20
CA ARG A 163 0.08 -29.92 -2.76
C ARG A 163 -0.83 -29.11 -3.69
N GLN A 164 -1.69 -29.79 -4.44
CA GLN A 164 -2.62 -29.14 -5.35
C GLN A 164 -3.61 -28.25 -4.60
N GLU A 165 -4.09 -28.67 -3.43
CA GLU A 165 -4.94 -27.84 -2.56
C GLU A 165 -4.18 -26.66 -1.98
N SER A 166 -2.94 -26.84 -1.53
CA SER A 166 -2.08 -25.74 -1.05
C SER A 166 -1.87 -24.68 -2.13
N PHE A 167 -1.54 -25.08 -3.37
CA PHE A 167 -1.37 -24.15 -4.48
C PHE A 167 -2.69 -23.48 -4.89
N SER A 168 -3.79 -24.23 -4.87
CA SER A 168 -5.13 -23.67 -5.16
C SER A 168 -5.54 -22.63 -4.11
N TYR A 169 -5.24 -22.89 -2.83
CA TYR A 169 -5.43 -21.96 -1.73
C TYR A 169 -4.59 -20.71 -1.92
N LEU A 170 -3.27 -20.85 -2.17
CA LEU A 170 -2.37 -19.72 -2.37
C LEU A 170 -2.78 -18.86 -3.57
N GLY A 171 -3.14 -19.48 -4.70
CA GLY A 171 -3.65 -18.76 -5.87
C GLY A 171 -4.92 -17.96 -5.55
N ALA A 172 -5.89 -18.59 -4.87
CA ALA A 172 -7.12 -17.91 -4.48
C ALA A 172 -6.90 -16.80 -3.44
N PHE A 173 -5.99 -17.01 -2.50
CA PHE A 173 -5.52 -16.01 -1.54
C PHE A 173 -4.95 -14.79 -2.25
N GLY A 174 -4.08 -15.02 -3.24
CA GLY A 174 -3.51 -13.94 -4.05
C GLY A 174 -4.57 -13.13 -4.79
N VAL A 175 -5.58 -13.80 -5.38
CA VAL A 175 -6.71 -13.15 -6.05
C VAL A 175 -7.52 -12.30 -5.05
N GLY A 176 -7.87 -12.87 -3.89
CA GLY A 176 -8.62 -12.16 -2.85
C GLY A 176 -7.89 -10.90 -2.37
N ASN A 177 -6.58 -11.02 -2.13
CA ASN A 177 -5.73 -9.91 -1.71
C ASN A 177 -5.69 -8.79 -2.77
N ILE A 178 -5.49 -9.14 -4.04
CA ILE A 178 -5.50 -8.16 -5.15
C ILE A 178 -6.85 -7.46 -5.25
N LEU A 179 -7.96 -8.20 -5.16
CA LEU A 179 -9.31 -7.63 -5.22
C LEU A 179 -9.57 -6.67 -4.06
N ALA A 180 -9.19 -7.03 -2.84
CA ALA A 180 -9.31 -6.16 -1.67
C ALA A 180 -8.49 -4.87 -1.82
N MET A 181 -7.25 -4.96 -2.31
CA MET A 181 -6.40 -3.77 -2.54
C MET A 181 -6.97 -2.84 -3.62
N ILE A 182 -7.50 -3.39 -4.71
CA ILE A 182 -8.17 -2.62 -5.76
C ILE A 182 -9.41 -1.93 -5.19
N ALA A 183 -10.23 -2.66 -4.42
CA ALA A 183 -11.44 -2.12 -3.83
C ALA A 183 -11.13 -1.00 -2.83
N PHE A 184 -10.16 -1.20 -1.93
CA PHE A 184 -9.73 -0.20 -0.97
C PHE A 184 -9.17 1.05 -1.65
N ALA A 185 -8.23 0.89 -2.58
CA ALA A 185 -7.65 2.02 -3.31
C ALA A 185 -8.71 2.75 -4.15
N GLY A 186 -9.64 2.00 -4.76
CA GLY A 186 -10.79 2.54 -5.47
C GLY A 186 -11.67 3.40 -4.57
N ALA A 187 -12.02 2.91 -3.38
CA ALA A 187 -12.81 3.63 -2.39
C ALA A 187 -12.12 4.94 -1.94
N ILE A 188 -10.82 4.88 -1.60
CA ILE A 188 -10.03 6.08 -1.29
C ILE A 188 -9.99 7.05 -2.47
N GLY A 189 -9.87 6.53 -3.69
CA GLY A 189 -9.93 7.33 -4.91
C GLY A 189 -11.26 8.07 -5.08
N LEU A 190 -12.40 7.41 -4.83
CA LEU A 190 -13.73 8.02 -4.88
C LEU A 190 -13.90 9.10 -3.81
N ILE A 191 -13.46 8.81 -2.57
CA ILE A 191 -13.45 9.79 -1.48
C ILE A 191 -12.59 11.00 -1.87
N SER A 192 -11.38 10.78 -2.38
CA SER A 192 -10.46 11.84 -2.83
C SER A 192 -11.04 12.71 -3.95
N ARG A 193 -11.89 12.15 -4.83
CA ARG A 193 -12.63 12.95 -5.83
C ARG A 193 -13.64 13.88 -5.16
N GLY A 194 -14.51 13.35 -4.31
CA GLY A 194 -15.52 14.16 -3.62
C GLY A 194 -14.93 15.28 -2.76
N PHE A 195 -13.78 15.04 -2.11
CA PHE A 195 -13.08 16.08 -1.33
C PHE A 195 -12.39 17.13 -2.18
N ALA A 196 -11.97 16.77 -3.39
CA ALA A 196 -11.30 17.71 -4.27
C ALA A 196 -12.26 18.64 -5.02
N ASP A 197 -13.47 18.16 -5.31
CA ASP A 197 -14.54 18.97 -5.89
C ASP A 197 -14.99 20.07 -4.90
N ARG A 198 -14.74 19.87 -3.60
CA ARG A 198 -14.94 20.87 -2.52
C ARG A 198 -13.75 21.82 -2.32
N GLY A 199 -12.71 21.72 -3.16
CA GLY A 199 -11.55 22.59 -3.15
C GLY A 199 -10.24 21.93 -2.69
N VAL A 200 -9.12 22.63 -2.94
CA VAL A 200 -7.75 22.14 -2.72
C VAL A 200 -7.50 21.73 -1.26
N ARG A 201 -8.14 22.40 -0.30
CA ARG A 201 -8.02 22.11 1.14
C ARG A 201 -8.53 20.71 1.49
N GLY A 202 -9.63 20.26 0.90
CA GLY A 202 -10.21 18.93 1.19
C GLY A 202 -9.28 17.79 0.80
N TYR A 203 -8.71 17.87 -0.40
CA TYR A 203 -7.69 16.93 -0.85
C TYR A 203 -6.44 16.98 0.04
N GLN A 204 -5.98 18.17 0.45
CA GLN A 204 -4.82 18.30 1.34
C GLN A 204 -5.07 17.63 2.68
N TYR A 205 -6.22 17.86 3.32
CA TYR A 205 -6.56 17.22 4.58
C TYR A 205 -6.58 15.69 4.46
N LEU A 206 -7.18 15.15 3.40
CA LEU A 206 -7.19 13.71 3.17
C LEU A 206 -5.78 13.15 2.97
N MET A 207 -4.95 13.82 2.17
CA MET A 207 -3.56 13.41 1.96
C MET A 207 -2.74 13.49 3.25
N TYR A 208 -2.93 14.53 4.06
CA TYR A 208 -2.30 14.64 5.38
C TYR A 208 -2.73 13.50 6.31
N ALA A 209 -4.04 13.23 6.40
CA ALA A 209 -4.56 12.18 7.26
C ALA A 209 -3.98 10.81 6.89
N CYS A 210 -4.00 10.45 5.59
CA CYS A 210 -3.40 9.20 5.11
C CYS A 210 -1.89 9.14 5.37
N SER A 211 -1.18 10.25 5.20
CA SER A 211 0.27 10.33 5.41
C SER A 211 0.65 10.17 6.88
N VAL A 212 -0.08 10.83 7.78
CA VAL A 212 0.12 10.72 9.23
C VAL A 212 -0.23 9.31 9.71
N ALA A 213 -1.31 8.71 9.21
CA ALA A 213 -1.63 7.31 9.50
C ALA A 213 -0.51 6.36 9.06
N ALA A 214 0.04 6.55 7.85
CA ALA A 214 1.19 5.78 7.36
C ALA A 214 2.42 5.92 8.28
N MET A 215 2.77 7.14 8.68
CA MET A 215 3.86 7.37 9.62
C MET A 215 3.60 6.73 10.98
N GLY A 216 2.38 6.84 11.51
CA GLY A 216 1.99 6.27 12.80
C GLY A 216 2.10 4.74 12.81
N VAL A 217 1.57 4.07 11.78
CA VAL A 217 1.72 2.62 11.63
C VAL A 217 3.19 2.24 11.42
N GLY A 218 3.95 3.04 10.68
CA GLY A 218 5.39 2.81 10.50
C GLY A 218 6.19 2.91 11.80
N VAL A 219 5.90 3.91 12.63
CA VAL A 219 6.48 4.06 13.98
C VAL A 219 6.08 2.89 14.86
N TYR A 220 4.81 2.47 14.83
CA TYR A 220 4.36 1.30 15.57
C TYR A 220 5.20 0.06 15.24
N TRP A 221 5.41 -0.25 13.96
CA TRP A 221 6.23 -1.40 13.55
C TRP A 221 7.73 -1.27 13.89
N LEU A 222 8.25 -0.04 13.96
CA LEU A 222 9.62 0.18 14.43
C LEU A 222 9.77 -0.09 15.92
N VAL A 223 8.77 0.29 16.73
CA VAL A 223 8.90 0.28 18.19
C VAL A 223 8.29 -0.97 18.83
N ALA A 224 7.29 -1.60 18.21
CA ALA A 224 6.62 -2.81 18.73
C ALA A 224 7.58 -3.95 19.14
N PRO A 225 8.65 -4.26 18.37
CA PRO A 225 9.62 -5.28 18.78
C PRO A 225 10.39 -4.98 20.07
N TYR A 226 10.38 -3.74 20.57
CA TYR A 226 11.03 -3.37 21.83
C TYR A 226 10.09 -3.45 23.04
N PHE A 227 8.78 -3.52 22.81
CA PHE A 227 7.76 -3.59 23.87
C PHE A 227 7.18 -4.98 24.06
N VAL A 228 7.27 -5.86 23.06
CA VAL A 228 7.00 -7.29 23.22
C VAL A 228 8.28 -7.92 23.77
N PRO A 229 8.32 -8.37 25.04
CA PRO A 229 9.47 -9.09 25.54
C PRO A 229 9.67 -10.30 24.64
N ALA A 230 10.84 -10.41 24.01
CA ALA A 230 11.24 -11.67 23.39
C ALA A 230 11.05 -12.74 24.46
N ALA A 231 10.10 -13.65 24.25
CA ALA A 231 9.98 -14.82 25.10
C ALA A 231 11.38 -15.42 25.19
N SER A 232 11.88 -15.44 26.41
CA SER A 232 13.25 -15.66 26.82
C SER A 232 14.06 -16.57 25.89
N HIS A 233 15.22 -16.07 25.46
CA HIS A 233 16.43 -16.89 25.39
C HIS A 233 16.60 -17.65 26.73
N ALA A 234 16.04 -18.84 26.87
CA ALA A 234 16.31 -19.72 27.99
C ALA A 234 15.90 -21.17 27.65
N GLY A 235 16.91 -22.02 27.45
CA GLY A 235 16.79 -23.48 27.52
C GLY A 235 16.97 -24.18 26.19
#